data_AF-A0A212CLY2-F1
#
_entry.id   AF-A0A212CLY2-F1
#
_cell.length_a   1.000
_cell.length_b   1.000
_cell.length_c   1.000
_cell.angle_alpha   90.00
_cell.angle_beta   90.00
_cell.angle_gamma   90.00
#
_symmetry.space_group_name_H-M   'P 1'
#
loop_
_entity.id
_entity.type
_entity.pdbx_description
1 polymer ?
#
loop_
_entity_poly.entity_id
_entity_poly.type
_entity_poly.pdbx_seq_one_letter_code
_entity_poly.pdbx_strand_id
1 'polypeptide(L)'
;GGFSVFIQLMPIIVLILVSLLSQLMVSNPPYSLYPRSGSGQTIKMQTENLGVVYYVNKDFKNEYKGMLLQKVEKSVEEDYVTNIRNNCWKERQQ
;
A
#
# COMPACT_ATOMS: atom_id res chain seq x y z
N GLY A 1 -14.13 -45.82 -5.46
CA GLY A 1 -13.18 -45.19 -4.53
C GLY A 1 -13.29 -43.68 -4.55
N GLY A 2 -14.39 -43.10 -4.06
CA GLY A 2 -14.59 -41.65 -4.02
C GLY A 2 -13.85 -40.95 -2.86
N PHE A 3 -13.50 -41.70 -1.80
CA PHE A 3 -12.80 -41.19 -0.62
C PHE A 3 -11.38 -40.67 -0.94
N SER A 4 -10.70 -41.29 -1.92
CA SER A 4 -9.38 -40.88 -2.37
C SER A 4 -9.40 -39.52 -3.10
N VAL A 5 -10.44 -39.25 -3.89
CA VAL A 5 -10.59 -37.98 -4.62
C VAL A 5 -10.83 -36.82 -3.65
N PHE A 6 -11.64 -37.03 -2.61
CA PHE A 6 -11.89 -36.00 -1.60
C PHE A 6 -10.62 -35.62 -0.82
N ILE A 7 -9.82 -36.62 -0.42
CA ILE A 7 -8.54 -36.39 0.27
C ILE A 7 -7.54 -35.67 -0.63
N GLN A 8 -7.53 -35.97 -1.94
CA GLN A 8 -6.64 -35.31 -2.91
C GLN A 8 -7.02 -33.85 -3.20
N LEU A 9 -8.32 -33.52 -3.16
CA LEU A 9 -8.80 -32.14 -3.40
C LEU A 9 -8.69 -31.25 -2.16
N MET A 10 -8.67 -31.83 -0.95
CA MET A 10 -8.49 -31.11 0.32
C MET A 10 -7.28 -30.13 0.32
N PRO A 11 -6.05 -30.54 -0.04
CA PRO A 11 -4.91 -29.62 -0.07
C PRO A 11 -5.08 -28.48 -1.08
N ILE A 12 -5.73 -28.73 -2.23
CA ILE A 12 -5.99 -27.68 -3.23
C ILE A 12 -6.99 -26.66 -2.67
N ILE A 13 -8.04 -27.12 -1.99
CA ILE A 13 -9.03 -26.24 -1.35
C ILE A 13 -8.37 -25.39 -0.26
N VAL A 14 -7.51 -25.99 0.58
CA VAL A 14 -6.78 -25.26 1.62
C VAL A 14 -5.88 -24.18 1.01
N LEU A 15 -5.16 -24.49 -0.07
CA LEU A 15 -4.32 -23.50 -0.76
C LEU A 15 -5.15 -22.34 -1.33
N ILE A 16 -6.33 -22.60 -1.90
CA ILE A 16 -7.24 -21.57 -2.40
C ILE A 16 -7.73 -20.69 -1.24
N LEU A 17 -8.18 -21.31 -0.13
CA LEU A 17 -8.66 -20.58 1.04
C LEU A 17 -7.57 -19.70 1.64
N VAL A 18 -6.35 -20.21 1.82
CA VAL A 18 -5.20 -19.43 2.30
C VAL A 18 -4.93 -18.26 1.35
N SER A 19 -4.94 -18.49 0.04
CA SER A 19 -4.70 -17.43 -0.96
C SER A 19 -5.72 -16.30 -0.87
N LEU A 20 -7.01 -16.64 -0.68
CA LEU A 20 -8.07 -15.65 -0.53
C LEU A 20 -7.96 -14.89 0.80
N LEU A 21 -7.63 -15.58 1.89
CA LEU A 21 -7.46 -14.94 3.21
C LEU A 21 -6.22 -14.03 3.24
N SER A 22 -5.14 -14.38 2.55
CA SER A 22 -3.95 -13.53 2.42
C SER A 22 -4.25 -12.20 1.73
N GLN A 23 -5.19 -12.17 0.78
CA GLN A 23 -5.61 -10.92 0.13
C GLN A 23 -6.36 -9.99 1.10
N LEU A 24 -7.08 -10.55 2.07
CA LEU A 24 -7.81 -9.77 3.09
C LEU A 24 -6.87 -9.15 4.14
N MET A 25 -5.67 -9.70 4.32
CA MET A 25 -4.68 -9.20 5.29
C MET A 25 -3.72 -8.14 4.71
N VAL A 26 -3.93 -7.69 3.47
CA VAL A 26 -3.20 -6.54 2.94
C VAL A 26 -3.72 -5.29 3.65
N SER A 27 -3.04 -4.89 4.73
CA SER A 27 -3.22 -3.56 5.32
C SER A 27 -2.98 -2.52 4.23
N ASN A 28 -3.98 -1.67 3.97
CA ASN A 28 -3.81 -0.57 3.04
C ASN A 28 -2.68 0.34 3.55
N PRO A 29 -1.74 0.77 2.67
CA PRO A 29 -0.67 1.65 3.09
C PRO A 29 -1.26 2.95 3.67
N PRO A 30 -0.59 3.58 4.65
CA PRO A 30 -1.14 4.75 5.34
C PRO A 30 -1.30 5.99 4.43
N TYR A 31 -0.57 6.04 3.31
CA TYR A 31 -0.63 7.10 2.32
C TYR A 31 -0.33 6.60 0.90
N SER A 32 -0.55 7.46 -0.08
CA SER A 32 -0.16 7.27 -1.48
C SER A 32 0.29 8.59 -2.11
N LEU A 33 1.23 8.54 -3.05
CA LEU A 33 1.67 9.73 -3.81
C LEU A 33 0.66 10.15 -4.89
N TYR A 34 -0.31 9.29 -5.18
CA TYR A 34 -1.33 9.49 -6.20
C TYR A 34 -2.70 9.12 -5.63
N PRO A 35 -3.79 9.82 -6.01
CA PRO A 35 -5.11 9.56 -5.47
C PRO A 35 -5.56 8.12 -5.81
N ARG A 36 -6.02 7.38 -4.80
CA ARG A 36 -6.44 5.98 -4.97
C ARG A 36 -7.80 5.73 -4.31
N SER A 37 -8.85 5.74 -5.13
CA SER A 37 -10.23 5.53 -4.67
C SER A 37 -10.46 4.14 -4.09
N GLY A 38 -9.78 3.11 -4.62
CA GLY A 38 -9.96 1.71 -4.18
C GLY A 38 -9.49 1.43 -2.74
N SER A 39 -8.50 2.18 -2.24
CA SER A 39 -7.98 2.09 -0.86
C SER A 39 -8.46 3.24 0.03
N GLY A 40 -9.34 4.11 -0.47
CA GLY A 40 -9.86 5.27 0.25
C GLY A 40 -8.87 6.44 0.42
N GLN A 41 -7.73 6.41 -0.28
CA GLN A 41 -6.69 7.44 -0.20
C GLN A 41 -7.02 8.60 -1.14
N THR A 42 -7.99 9.42 -0.74
CA THR A 42 -8.54 10.51 -1.56
C THR A 42 -8.33 11.89 -0.97
N ILE A 43 -7.94 11.97 0.31
CA ILE A 43 -7.76 13.23 1.02
C ILE A 43 -6.35 13.75 0.78
N LYS A 44 -6.24 14.91 0.14
CA LYS A 44 -4.97 15.57 -0.15
C LYS A 44 -4.34 16.14 1.12
N MET A 45 -3.06 15.84 1.32
CA MET A 45 -2.18 16.42 2.33
C MET A 45 -0.87 16.86 1.67
N GLN A 46 -0.05 17.58 2.44
CA GLN A 46 1.23 18.12 1.99
C GLN A 46 2.22 18.04 3.14
N THR A 47 3.44 17.54 2.87
CA THR A 47 4.49 17.45 3.90
C THR A 47 5.00 18.84 4.28
N GLU A 48 5.44 19.01 5.53
CA GLU A 48 5.91 20.33 6.00
C GLU A 48 7.27 20.74 5.42
N ASN A 49 8.15 19.77 5.13
CA ASN A 49 9.54 20.04 4.77
C ASN A 49 9.73 20.29 3.26
N LEU A 50 9.49 19.29 2.42
CA LEU A 50 9.64 19.40 0.96
C LEU A 50 8.34 19.82 0.25
N GLY A 51 7.22 19.93 0.97
CA GLY A 51 5.95 20.31 0.37
C GLY A 51 5.38 19.25 -0.58
N VAL A 52 5.72 17.98 -0.39
CA VAL A 52 5.29 16.89 -1.27
C VAL A 52 3.81 16.59 -1.03
N VAL A 53 3.02 16.55 -2.11
CA VAL A 53 1.61 16.19 -2.05
C VAL A 53 1.46 14.68 -1.90
N TYR A 54 0.63 14.27 -0.94
CA TYR A 54 0.25 12.87 -0.74
C TYR A 54 -1.24 12.74 -0.40
N TYR A 55 -1.77 11.53 -0.51
CA TYR A 55 -3.18 11.24 -0.32
C TYR A 55 -3.38 10.18 0.76
N VAL A 56 -4.30 10.46 1.67
CA VAL A 56 -4.58 9.65 2.86
C VAL A 56 -6.06 9.31 2.97
N ASN A 57 -6.38 8.39 3.88
CA ASN A 57 -7.76 8.08 4.24
C ASN A 57 -8.32 9.12 5.24
N LYS A 58 -9.62 9.04 5.51
CA LYS A 58 -10.34 9.93 6.45
C LYS A 58 -9.84 9.85 7.89
N ASP A 59 -9.32 8.69 8.31
CA ASP A 59 -8.93 8.42 9.70
C ASP A 59 -7.47 8.80 9.98
N PHE A 60 -6.69 9.10 8.95
CA PHE A 60 -5.26 9.41 9.03
C PHE A 60 -4.91 10.49 10.06
N LYS A 61 -5.63 11.61 10.07
CA LYS A 61 -5.37 12.71 11.03
C LYS A 61 -5.65 12.32 12.48
N ASN A 62 -6.48 11.30 12.71
CA ASN A 62 -6.76 10.78 14.04
C ASN A 62 -5.65 9.81 14.48
N GLU A 63 -5.16 8.98 13.56
CA GLU A 63 -4.14 7.94 13.81
C GLU A 63 -2.71 8.48 13.87
N TYR A 64 -2.35 9.44 13.00
CA TYR A 64 -0.98 9.93 12.84
C TYR A 64 -0.86 11.37 13.34
N LYS A 65 -0.20 11.55 14.48
CA LYS A 65 0.05 12.85 15.12
C LYS A 65 1.48 12.95 15.66
N GLY A 66 1.99 14.17 15.80
CA GLY A 66 3.31 14.44 16.37
C GLY A 66 4.42 13.65 15.67
N MET A 67 5.18 12.86 16.44
CA MET A 67 6.31 12.08 15.92
C MET A 67 5.89 11.02 14.88
N LEU A 68 4.68 10.44 14.99
CA LEU A 68 4.19 9.47 14.00
C LEU A 68 3.92 10.15 12.66
N LEU A 69 3.35 11.36 12.68
CA LEU A 69 3.12 12.15 11.48
C LEU A 69 4.46 12.51 10.82
N GLN A 70 5.42 13.03 11.58
CA GLN A 70 6.76 13.34 11.05
C GLN A 70 7.45 12.13 10.41
N LYS A 71 7.30 10.94 11.00
CA LYS A 71 7.84 9.71 10.42
C LYS A 71 7.16 9.35 9.09
N VAL A 72 5.85 9.53 8.99
CA VAL A 72 5.12 9.30 7.73
C VAL A 72 5.56 10.32 6.68
N GLU A 73 5.63 11.60 7.02
CA GLU A 73 6.03 12.64 6.07
C GLU A 73 7.45 12.45 5.55
N LYS A 74 8.38 12.06 6.43
CA LYS A 74 9.74 11.68 6.01
C LYS A 74 9.72 10.52 5.00
N SER A 75 8.90 9.50 5.26
CA SER A 75 8.75 8.37 4.32
C SER A 75 8.15 8.80 2.98
N VAL A 76 7.14 9.68 3.00
CA VAL A 76 6.54 10.27 1.78
C VAL A 76 7.60 10.96 0.94
N GLU A 77 8.47 11.75 1.57
CA GLU A 77 9.53 12.49 0.90
C GLU A 77 10.61 11.57 0.31
N GLU A 78 11.03 10.55 1.06
CA GLU A 78 11.99 9.54 0.59
C GLU A 78 11.45 8.77 -0.62
N ASP A 79 10.19 8.36 -0.59
CA ASP A 79 9.52 7.66 -1.68
C ASP A 79 9.36 8.56 -2.90
N TYR A 80 9.02 9.83 -2.70
CA TYR A 80 8.91 10.81 -3.78
C TYR A 80 10.24 11.02 -4.52
N VAL A 81 11.33 11.21 -3.78
CA VAL A 81 12.66 11.37 -4.37
C VAL A 81 13.08 10.09 -5.11
N THR A 82 12.81 8.92 -4.53
CA THR A 82 13.09 7.63 -5.16
C THR A 82 12.30 7.45 -6.45
N ASN A 83 11.03 7.84 -6.47
CA ASN A 83 10.18 7.80 -7.66
C ASN A 83 10.75 8.68 -8.79
N ILE A 84 11.15 9.92 -8.48
CA ILE A 84 11.77 10.81 -9.47
C ILE A 84 13.05 10.20 -10.04
N ARG A 85 13.94 9.69 -9.18
CA ARG A 85 15.18 9.03 -9.62
C ARG A 85 14.87 7.87 -10.56
N ASN A 86 13.93 7.00 -10.18
CA ASN A 86 13.54 5.85 -10.98
C ASN A 86 12.97 6.25 -12.34
N ASN A 87 12.18 7.33 -12.42
CA ASN A 87 11.64 7.82 -13.69
C ASN A 87 12.75 8.36 -14.60
N CYS A 88 13.69 9.14 -14.06
CA CYS A 88 14.87 9.60 -14.80
C CYS A 88 15.73 8.43 -15.32
N TRP A 89 15.93 7.40 -14.50
CA TRP A 89 16.64 6.18 -14.92
C TRP A 89 15.92 5.46 -16.07
N LYS A 90 14.58 5.38 -16.03
CA LYS A 90 13.78 4.77 -17.11
C LYS A 90 13.86 5.56 -18.41
N GLU A 91 13.82 6.89 -18.35
CA GLU A 91 13.95 7.76 -19.53
C GLU A 91 15.31 7.63 -20.21
N ARG A 92 16.39 7.46 -19.44
CA ARG A 92 17.76 7.31 -20.00
C ARG A 92 18.03 5.96 -20.68
N GLN A 93 17.18 4.96 -20.46
CA GLN A 93 17.32 3.63 -21.10
C GLN A 93 16.44 3.45 -22.34
N GLN A 94 15.61 4.44 -22.68
CA GLN A 94 14.87 4.51 -23.94
C GLN A 94 15.67 5.30 -24.97
#